data_AF-A0A356ARW7-F1
#
_entry.id   AF-A0A356ARW7-F1
#
_cell.length_a   1.000
_cell.length_b   1.000
_cell.length_c   1.000
_cell.angle_alpha   90.00
_cell.angle_beta   90.00
_cell.angle_gamma   90.00
#
_symmetry.space_group_name_H-M   'P 1'
#
loop_
_entity.id
_entity.type
_entity.pdbx_description
1 polymer ?
#
loop_
_entity_poly.entity_id
_entity_poly.type
_entity_poly.pdbx_seq_one_letter_code
_entity_poly.pdbx_strand_id
1 'polypeptide(L)'
;ICVSTQLIEAGVNLSFQCVVRSFAGLDSAAQAAGRCNRHGESACRDVFLVRCADENLSRLPDIQKAQEAASHVLLDFHSDPAQFGGDPLSPEAMRRYYHYYFELQKTRLAYPAGEKDDPKLFSPTDLFDLLSVNSLAGKYCAEHSAPLPPHPMHQAFETAGGIFQAIERGGMDVIVPYGEGESLIEQLYSGPDLAQMPKLLRQAQRYCVHLFDGERIRLTELGAIDLLKEIGAAVLNKDFYSPELGVRMHRGEMETLLA
;
A
#
# COMPACT_ATOMS: atom_id res chain seq x y z
N ILE A 1 9.08 25.86 -8.39
CA ILE A 1 8.09 25.11 -7.58
C ILE A 1 8.29 23.63 -7.90
N CYS A 2 8.42 22.78 -6.90
CA CYS A 2 8.57 21.33 -7.07
C CYS A 2 7.32 20.66 -6.49
N VAL A 3 6.66 19.83 -7.30
CA VAL A 3 5.53 18.99 -6.86
C VAL A 3 6.02 17.55 -6.90
N SER A 4 5.91 16.85 -5.77
CA SER A 4 6.41 15.49 -5.62
C SER A 4 5.55 14.70 -4.65
N THR A 5 5.57 13.38 -4.80
CA THR A 5 4.98 12.44 -3.85
C THR A 5 5.98 12.16 -2.71
N GLN A 6 5.77 11.08 -1.95
CA GLN A 6 6.71 10.59 -0.94
C GLN A 6 8.12 10.28 -1.49
N LEU A 7 8.31 10.23 -2.81
CA LEU A 7 9.64 10.04 -3.42
C LEU A 7 10.67 11.11 -3.01
N ILE A 8 10.22 12.32 -2.66
CA ILE A 8 11.12 13.38 -2.17
C ILE A 8 11.80 13.03 -0.83
N GLU A 9 11.24 12.06 -0.10
CA GLU A 9 11.77 11.57 1.18
C GLU A 9 12.96 10.61 0.97
N ALA A 10 13.08 9.98 -0.20
CA ALA A 10 14.08 8.96 -0.53
C ALA A 10 15.50 9.51 -0.84
N GLY A 11 16.08 10.25 0.12
CA GLY A 11 17.51 10.61 0.07
C GLY A 11 17.89 11.72 -0.92
N VAL A 12 16.93 12.42 -1.51
CA VAL A 12 17.19 13.50 -2.48
C VAL A 12 17.82 14.71 -1.78
N ASN A 13 18.90 15.28 -2.31
CA ASN A 13 19.57 16.45 -1.71
C ASN A 13 18.93 17.76 -2.18
N LEU A 14 17.84 18.18 -1.52
CA LEU A 14 17.12 19.41 -1.83
C LEU A 14 16.89 20.25 -0.57
N SER A 15 16.90 21.57 -0.75
CA SER A 15 16.59 22.55 0.28
C SER A 15 15.55 23.53 -0.26
N PHE A 16 14.47 23.73 0.49
CA PHE A 16 13.39 24.63 0.13
C PHE A 16 13.21 25.72 1.18
N GLN A 17 12.74 26.89 0.74
CA GLN A 17 12.41 28.01 1.64
C GLN A 17 11.03 27.84 2.30
N CYS A 18 10.18 26.98 1.75
CA CYS A 18 8.85 26.68 2.24
C CYS A 18 8.47 25.27 1.77
N VAL A 19 7.81 24.51 2.65
CA VAL A 19 7.28 23.18 2.32
C VAL A 19 5.79 23.15 2.64
N VAL A 20 4.99 22.67 1.69
CA VAL A 20 3.56 22.38 1.88
C VAL A 20 3.37 20.89 1.71
N ARG A 21 2.75 20.22 2.69
CA ARG A 21 2.63 18.77 2.74
C ARG A 21 1.22 18.34 3.17
N SER A 22 0.69 17.31 2.52
CA SER A 22 -0.52 16.62 3.00
C SER A 22 -0.27 15.98 4.37
N PHE A 23 -1.16 16.21 5.32
CA PHE A 23 -1.08 15.63 6.66
C PHE A 23 -1.14 14.10 6.56
N ALA A 24 -0.19 13.38 7.17
CA ALA A 24 -0.12 11.92 7.10
C ALA A 24 0.34 11.32 8.42
N GLY A 25 1.52 11.71 8.91
CA GLY A 25 2.09 11.27 10.18
C GLY A 25 3.13 12.28 10.66
N LEU A 26 3.46 12.24 11.96
CA LEU A 26 4.39 13.21 12.55
C LEU A 26 5.83 12.97 12.09
N ASP A 27 6.20 11.72 11.90
CA ASP A 27 7.45 11.30 11.26
C ASP A 27 7.58 11.82 9.82
N SER A 28 6.49 11.71 9.07
CA SER A 28 6.39 12.21 7.71
C SER A 28 6.49 13.74 7.64
N ALA A 29 5.90 14.45 8.61
CA ALA A 29 6.08 15.89 8.79
C ALA A 29 7.54 16.25 9.11
N ALA A 30 8.20 15.51 10.00
CA ALA A 30 9.61 15.71 10.34
C ALA A 30 10.54 15.50 9.14
N GLN A 31 10.30 14.47 8.33
CA GLN A 31 11.08 14.21 7.12
C GLN A 31 10.95 15.36 6.11
N ALA A 32 9.74 15.90 5.93
CA ALA A 32 9.49 17.04 5.08
C ALA A 32 10.11 18.34 5.62
N ALA A 33 10.03 18.56 6.94
CA ALA A 33 10.69 19.67 7.61
C ALA A 33 12.22 19.61 7.44
N GLY A 34 12.82 18.41 7.42
CA GLY A 34 14.25 18.22 7.11
C GLY A 34 14.67 18.57 5.68
N ARG A 35 13.72 18.89 4.79
CA ARG A 35 13.96 19.47 3.45
C ARG A 35 13.70 20.98 3.41
N CYS A 36 13.02 21.52 4.40
CA CYS A 36 12.87 22.96 4.56
C CYS A 36 14.14 23.50 5.24
N ASN A 37 14.76 24.53 4.66
CA ASN A 37 15.96 25.16 5.21
C ASN A 37 17.14 24.19 5.49
N ARG A 38 17.22 23.08 4.74
CA ARG A 38 18.25 22.03 4.92
C ARG A 38 19.69 22.55 4.97
N HIS A 39 20.03 23.60 4.23
CA HIS A 39 21.39 24.18 4.21
C HIS A 39 21.63 25.24 5.30
N GLY A 40 20.64 25.54 6.14
CA GLY A 40 20.78 26.51 7.23
C GLY A 40 20.93 27.96 6.76
N GLU A 41 20.39 28.29 5.59
CA GLU A 41 20.44 29.64 5.02
C GLU A 41 19.62 30.66 5.83
N SER A 42 18.80 30.21 6.78
CA SER A 42 17.99 31.04 7.68
C SER A 42 17.85 30.38 9.05
N ALA A 43 17.42 31.13 10.06
CA ALA A 43 17.18 30.57 11.40
C ALA A 43 15.99 29.59 11.44
N CYS A 44 14.91 29.89 10.71
CA CYS A 44 13.71 29.07 10.61
C CYS A 44 12.99 29.34 9.28
N ARG A 45 12.20 28.37 8.82
CA ARG A 45 11.34 28.46 7.62
C ARG A 45 10.06 27.66 7.84
N ASP A 46 9.00 28.05 7.14
CA ASP A 46 7.67 27.52 7.35
C ASP A 46 7.46 26.14 6.70
N VAL A 47 6.75 25.29 7.42
CA VAL A 47 6.23 24.00 6.94
C VAL A 47 4.73 23.98 7.19
N PHE A 48 3.94 23.89 6.14
CA PHE A 48 2.49 23.84 6.20
C PHE A 48 2.01 22.40 6.06
N LEU A 49 1.33 21.89 7.08
CA LEU A 49 0.61 20.62 7.02
C LEU A 49 -0.85 20.89 6.65
N VAL A 50 -1.32 20.30 5.56
CA VAL A 50 -2.65 20.52 5.01
C VAL A 50 -3.46 19.24 5.11
N ARG A 51 -4.65 19.31 5.71
CA ARG A 51 -5.62 18.21 5.68
C ARG A 51 -6.59 18.44 4.53
N CYS A 52 -6.63 17.52 3.59
CA CYS A 52 -7.59 17.57 2.48
C CYS A 52 -8.97 17.11 2.96
N ALA A 53 -10.02 17.89 2.68
CA ALA A 53 -11.38 17.58 3.14
C ALA A 53 -11.94 16.29 2.51
N ASP A 54 -11.59 16.04 1.24
CA ASP A 54 -12.09 14.90 0.46
C ASP A 54 -11.12 13.68 0.48
N GLU A 55 -10.22 13.61 1.46
CA GLU A 55 -9.27 12.51 1.56
C GLU A 55 -9.96 11.20 2.01
N ASN A 56 -9.85 10.15 1.20
CA ASN A 56 -10.38 8.83 1.52
C ASN A 56 -9.25 7.84 1.82
N LEU A 57 -9.01 7.61 3.12
CA LEU A 57 -7.98 6.68 3.62
C LEU A 57 -8.52 5.28 3.95
N SER A 58 -9.75 4.94 3.54
CA SER A 58 -10.36 3.62 3.86
C SER A 58 -9.52 2.42 3.39
N ARG A 59 -8.68 2.61 2.36
CA ARG A 59 -7.76 1.61 1.81
C ARG A 59 -6.30 1.80 2.25
N LEU A 60 -6.03 2.81 3.09
CA LEU A 60 -4.69 3.17 3.56
C LEU A 60 -4.70 3.24 5.10
N PRO A 61 -5.00 2.12 5.79
CA PRO A 61 -5.22 2.11 7.24
C PRO A 61 -4.00 2.57 8.03
N ASP A 62 -2.79 2.36 7.51
CA ASP A 62 -1.55 2.74 8.18
C ASP A 62 -1.39 4.28 8.17
N ILE A 63 -1.73 4.95 7.07
CA ILE A 63 -1.76 6.42 6.99
C ILE A 63 -2.87 6.97 7.89
N GLN A 64 -4.03 6.34 7.90
CA GLN A 64 -5.14 6.76 8.76
C GLN A 64 -4.73 6.74 10.25
N LYS A 65 -4.09 5.66 10.69
CA LYS A 65 -3.62 5.53 12.08
C LYS A 65 -2.44 6.44 12.39
N ALA A 66 -1.56 6.71 11.42
CA ALA A 66 -0.52 7.72 11.55
C ALA A 66 -1.11 9.12 11.74
N GLN A 67 -2.17 9.47 10.98
CA GLN A 67 -2.85 10.77 11.13
C GLN A 67 -3.52 10.88 12.49
N GLU A 68 -4.16 9.82 12.96
CA GLU A 68 -4.81 9.76 14.27
C GLU A 68 -3.79 9.95 15.39
N ALA A 69 -2.70 9.17 15.39
CA ALA A 69 -1.61 9.29 16.35
C ALA A 69 -0.97 10.69 16.33
N ALA A 70 -0.72 11.26 15.16
CA ALA A 70 -0.18 12.60 15.02
C ALA A 70 -1.16 13.67 15.54
N SER A 71 -2.46 13.49 15.30
CA SER A 71 -3.50 14.41 15.80
C SER A 71 -3.56 14.40 17.32
N HIS A 72 -3.43 13.24 17.97
CA HIS A 72 -3.33 13.16 19.43
C HIS A 72 -2.12 13.93 19.98
N VAL A 73 -0.93 13.76 19.39
CA VAL A 73 0.26 14.49 19.83
C VAL A 73 0.12 16.00 19.62
N LEU A 74 -0.47 16.44 18.51
CA LEU A 74 -0.69 17.86 18.26
C LEU A 74 -1.71 18.48 19.24
N LEU A 75 -2.72 17.72 19.67
CA LEU A 75 -3.66 18.15 20.72
C LEU A 75 -2.99 18.24 22.08
N ASP A 76 -2.18 17.24 22.45
CA ASP A 76 -1.37 17.26 23.67
C ASP A 76 -0.43 18.47 23.65
N PHE A 77 0.23 18.72 22.53
CA PHE A 77 1.15 19.85 22.34
C PHE A 77 0.44 21.19 22.46
N HIS A 78 -0.75 21.34 21.88
CA HIS A 78 -1.53 22.56 22.01
C HIS A 78 -1.96 22.83 23.46
N SER A 79 -2.24 21.76 24.23
CA SER A 79 -2.70 21.86 25.61
C SER A 79 -1.57 22.19 26.58
N ASP A 80 -0.40 21.56 26.40
CA ASP A 80 0.80 21.84 27.19
C ASP A 80 2.06 21.70 26.29
N PRO A 81 2.53 22.79 25.67
CA PRO A 81 3.75 22.76 24.85
C PRO A 81 5.01 22.47 25.66
N ALA A 82 5.02 22.77 26.97
CA ALA A 82 6.21 22.64 27.80
C ALA A 82 6.59 21.17 28.02
N GLN A 83 5.61 20.25 28.02
CA GLN A 83 5.85 18.81 28.10
C GLN A 83 6.72 18.28 26.93
N PHE A 84 6.76 19.00 25.81
CA PHE A 84 7.51 18.67 24.59
C PHE A 84 8.64 19.67 24.31
N GLY A 85 9.03 20.49 25.29
CA GLY A 85 10.10 21.47 25.12
C GLY A 85 9.77 22.59 24.13
N GLY A 86 8.49 22.84 23.83
CA GLY A 86 8.04 23.85 22.87
C GLY A 86 8.22 23.46 21.40
N ASP A 87 8.64 22.23 21.10
CA ASP A 87 8.80 21.71 19.74
C ASP A 87 7.85 20.50 19.50
N PRO A 88 6.90 20.59 18.54
CA PRO A 88 5.99 19.49 18.21
C PRO A 88 6.70 18.29 17.56
N LEU A 89 7.96 18.43 17.16
CA LEU A 89 8.81 17.37 16.62
C LEU A 89 9.95 16.97 17.57
N SER A 90 9.88 17.39 18.83
CA SER A 90 10.84 16.99 19.86
C SER A 90 10.95 15.46 20.01
N PRO A 91 12.07 14.92 20.52
CA PRO A 91 12.20 13.51 20.84
C PRO A 91 11.08 12.97 21.76
N GLU A 92 10.58 13.79 22.68
CA GLU A 92 9.44 13.49 23.55
C GLU A 92 8.14 13.35 22.75
N ALA A 93 7.84 14.30 21.85
CA ALA A 93 6.67 14.27 20.99
C ALA A 93 6.72 13.08 20.02
N MET A 94 7.88 12.80 19.42
CA MET A 94 8.08 11.65 18.53
C MET A 94 7.93 10.31 19.26
N ARG A 95 8.41 10.20 20.50
CA ARG A 95 8.17 9.01 21.34
C ARG A 95 6.69 8.82 21.64
N ARG A 96 5.98 9.90 21.98
CA ARG A 96 4.54 9.86 22.23
C ARG A 96 3.76 9.47 20.98
N TYR A 97 4.15 9.99 19.82
CA TYR A 97 3.59 9.65 18.52
C TYR A 97 3.68 8.14 18.24
N TYR A 98 4.88 7.56 18.33
CA TYR A 98 5.04 6.13 18.07
C TYR A 98 4.31 5.25 19.10
N HIS A 99 4.20 5.69 20.36
CA HIS A 99 3.38 5.00 21.35
C HIS A 99 1.91 4.94 20.93
N TYR A 100 1.31 6.08 20.54
CA TYR A 100 -0.08 6.08 20.03
C TYR A 100 -0.22 5.25 18.75
N TYR A 101 0.70 5.43 17.80
CA TYR A 101 0.68 4.74 16.52
C TYR A 101 0.71 3.22 16.67
N PHE A 102 1.60 2.69 17.52
CA PHE A 102 1.69 1.24 17.74
C PHE A 102 0.54 0.70 18.58
N GLU A 103 0.01 1.46 19.55
CA GLU A 103 -1.16 1.01 20.31
C GLU A 103 -2.41 0.88 19.40
N LEU A 104 -2.62 1.83 18.48
CA LEU A 104 -3.68 1.76 17.45
C LEU A 104 -3.54 0.55 16.50
N GLN A 105 -2.36 -0.07 16.46
CA GLN A 105 -2.02 -1.19 15.57
C GLN A 105 -1.73 -2.50 16.28
N LYS A 106 -1.82 -2.54 17.60
CA LYS A 106 -1.38 -3.66 18.44
C LYS A 106 -1.87 -5.03 17.97
N THR A 107 -3.11 -5.11 17.51
CA THR A 107 -3.72 -6.36 17.02
C THR A 107 -3.13 -6.87 15.70
N ARG A 108 -2.46 -6.01 14.92
CA ARG A 108 -1.82 -6.36 13.65
C ARG A 108 -0.31 -6.60 13.78
N LEU A 109 0.35 -6.03 14.79
CA LEU A 109 1.81 -6.06 14.94
C LEU A 109 2.39 -7.47 15.13
N ALA A 110 1.61 -8.40 15.68
CA ALA A 110 2.02 -9.80 15.80
C ALA A 110 1.93 -10.58 14.48
N TYR A 111 1.28 -10.00 13.45
CA TYR A 111 0.91 -10.66 12.20
C TYR A 111 0.05 -11.92 12.45
N PRO A 112 -1.24 -11.74 12.77
CA PRO A 112 -2.13 -12.87 13.05
C PRO A 112 -2.25 -13.79 11.84
N ALA A 113 -2.23 -15.10 12.08
CA ALA A 113 -2.32 -16.14 11.07
C ALA A 113 -3.25 -17.27 11.52
N GLY A 114 -3.87 -17.96 10.56
CA GLY A 114 -4.72 -19.11 10.84
C GLY A 114 -4.93 -20.00 9.62
N GLU A 115 -5.93 -20.87 9.69
CA GLU A 115 -6.23 -21.89 8.67
C GLU A 115 -6.42 -21.32 7.25
N LYS A 116 -6.93 -20.08 7.15
CA LYS A 116 -7.09 -19.36 5.88
C LYS A 116 -5.74 -19.04 5.19
N ASP A 117 -4.66 -18.96 5.97
CA ASP A 117 -3.33 -18.53 5.52
C ASP A 117 -2.44 -19.75 5.25
N ASP A 118 -2.56 -20.82 6.06
CA ASP A 118 -1.96 -22.13 5.80
C ASP A 118 -2.91 -23.23 6.35
N PRO A 119 -3.39 -24.18 5.53
CA PRO A 119 -4.27 -25.27 5.97
C PRO A 119 -3.67 -26.17 7.07
N LYS A 120 -2.35 -26.14 7.30
CA LYS A 120 -1.68 -26.86 8.38
C LYS A 120 -1.92 -26.20 9.75
N LEU A 121 -2.37 -24.95 9.79
CA LEU A 121 -2.69 -24.24 11.03
C LEU A 121 -4.09 -24.65 11.53
N PHE A 122 -4.12 -25.48 12.55
CA PHE A 122 -5.36 -26.00 13.17
C PHE A 122 -5.93 -25.09 14.28
N SER A 123 -5.29 -23.96 14.57
CA SER A 123 -5.74 -22.97 15.55
C SER A 123 -5.14 -21.60 15.23
N PRO A 124 -5.81 -20.48 15.60
CA PRO A 124 -5.24 -19.15 15.44
C PRO A 124 -3.89 -19.00 16.15
N THR A 125 -2.95 -18.37 15.46
CA THR A 125 -1.60 -18.04 15.94
C THR A 125 -1.18 -16.71 15.33
N ASP A 126 0.09 -16.39 15.41
CA ASP A 126 0.70 -15.23 14.78
C ASP A 126 2.14 -15.55 14.37
N LEU A 127 2.72 -14.77 13.46
CA LEU A 127 4.07 -15.06 12.97
C LEU A 127 5.11 -14.94 14.10
N PHE A 128 4.85 -14.13 15.13
CA PHE A 128 5.75 -14.01 16.26
C PHE A 128 5.81 -15.33 17.07
N ASP A 129 4.67 -15.98 17.33
CA ASP A 129 4.60 -17.30 17.97
C ASP A 129 5.31 -18.36 17.11
N LEU A 130 5.00 -18.41 15.81
CA LEU A 130 5.62 -19.37 14.87
C LEU A 130 7.15 -19.23 14.81
N LEU A 131 7.67 -18.01 14.86
CA LEU A 131 9.10 -17.70 14.82
C LEU A 131 9.80 -17.79 16.19
N SER A 132 9.05 -18.01 17.29
CA SER A 132 9.60 -18.02 18.64
C SER A 132 9.47 -19.38 19.32
N VAL A 133 8.36 -19.65 19.99
CA VAL A 133 8.13 -20.87 20.78
C VAL A 133 7.33 -21.92 20.01
N ASN A 134 6.63 -21.49 18.95
CA ASN A 134 5.69 -22.31 18.20
C ASN A 134 4.72 -23.04 19.14
N SER A 135 3.92 -22.25 19.86
CA SER A 135 3.02 -22.78 20.90
C SER A 135 2.03 -23.82 20.34
N LEU A 136 1.69 -23.73 19.06
CA LEU A 136 0.85 -24.70 18.36
C LEU A 136 1.46 -26.10 18.34
N ALA A 137 2.74 -26.23 17.94
CA ALA A 137 3.40 -27.54 17.95
C ALA A 137 3.47 -28.14 19.36
N GLY A 138 3.75 -27.31 20.37
CA GLY A 138 3.74 -27.72 21.77
C GLY A 138 2.37 -28.24 22.22
N LYS A 139 1.29 -27.52 21.91
CA LYS A 139 -0.09 -27.95 22.18
C LYS A 139 -0.43 -29.26 21.48
N TYR A 140 -0.10 -29.38 20.20
CA TYR A 140 -0.35 -30.59 19.42
C TYR A 140 0.33 -31.82 20.03
N CYS A 141 1.63 -31.69 20.37
CA CYS A 141 2.40 -32.75 21.02
C CYS A 141 1.79 -33.17 22.37
N ALA A 142 1.38 -32.20 23.19
CA ALA A 142 0.75 -32.47 24.48
C ALA A 142 -0.59 -33.20 24.34
N GLU A 143 -1.44 -32.79 23.39
CA GLU A 143 -2.77 -33.39 23.16
C GLU A 143 -2.68 -34.79 22.55
N HIS A 144 -1.69 -35.06 21.70
CA HIS A 144 -1.54 -36.33 20.98
C HIS A 144 -0.52 -37.28 21.62
N SER A 145 0.03 -36.92 22.79
CA SER A 145 1.12 -37.68 23.44
C SER A 145 2.31 -37.95 22.51
N ALA A 146 2.57 -37.03 21.58
CA ALA A 146 3.66 -37.12 20.63
C ALA A 146 4.89 -36.37 21.18
N PRO A 147 6.11 -36.94 21.11
CA PRO A 147 7.31 -36.23 21.53
C PRO A 147 7.58 -35.05 20.59
N LEU A 148 8.08 -33.95 21.13
CA LEU A 148 8.66 -32.90 20.30
C LEU A 148 9.86 -33.45 19.51
N PRO A 149 10.14 -32.91 18.32
CA PRO A 149 11.34 -33.27 17.57
C PRO A 149 12.61 -33.13 18.44
N PRO A 150 13.58 -34.03 18.34
CA PRO A 150 14.78 -34.06 19.20
C PRO A 150 15.78 -32.92 18.94
N HIS A 151 15.43 -31.97 18.07
CA HIS A 151 16.23 -30.80 17.78
C HIS A 151 15.98 -29.69 18.81
N PRO A 152 16.98 -28.82 19.08
CA PRO A 152 16.84 -27.74 20.07
C PRO A 152 15.91 -26.60 19.62
N MET A 153 15.54 -26.58 18.34
CA MET A 153 14.72 -25.53 17.73
C MET A 153 13.41 -26.13 17.23
N HIS A 154 12.29 -25.53 17.63
CA HIS A 154 10.93 -25.97 17.31
C HIS A 154 10.13 -24.91 16.55
N GLN A 155 10.77 -23.82 16.12
CA GLN A 155 10.16 -22.75 15.34
C GLN A 155 9.66 -23.27 13.98
N ALA A 156 8.53 -22.73 13.52
CA ALA A 156 7.94 -23.06 12.22
C ALA A 156 8.40 -22.06 11.14
N PHE A 157 9.71 -21.97 10.88
CA PHE A 157 10.26 -21.01 9.90
C PHE A 157 9.69 -21.18 8.50
N GLU A 158 9.50 -22.42 8.03
CA GLU A 158 8.93 -22.70 6.72
C GLU A 158 7.49 -22.19 6.62
N THR A 159 6.66 -22.47 7.62
CA THR A 159 5.26 -22.03 7.68
C THR A 159 5.19 -20.50 7.80
N ALA A 160 5.94 -19.89 8.71
CA ALA A 160 6.00 -18.44 8.85
C ALA A 160 6.47 -17.75 7.56
N GLY A 161 7.49 -18.30 6.89
CA GLY A 161 8.00 -17.80 5.61
C GLY A 161 7.02 -18.00 4.44
N GLY A 162 6.22 -19.06 4.46
CA GLY A 162 5.17 -19.31 3.47
C GLY A 162 3.97 -18.36 3.62
N ILE A 163 3.62 -18.01 4.86
CA ILE A 163 2.53 -17.07 5.16
C ILE A 163 2.98 -15.62 4.97
N PHE A 164 4.22 -15.28 5.34
CA PHE A 164 4.70 -13.92 5.30
C PHE A 164 4.80 -13.38 3.87
N GLN A 165 4.18 -12.22 3.63
CA GLN A 165 4.24 -11.52 2.36
C GLN A 165 4.79 -10.11 2.60
N ALA A 166 6.01 -9.85 2.15
CA ALA A 166 6.61 -8.52 2.23
C ALA A 166 5.88 -7.48 1.36
N ILE A 167 5.28 -7.96 0.25
CA ILE A 167 4.40 -7.21 -0.63
C ILE A 167 3.18 -8.09 -0.85
N GLU A 168 1.98 -7.53 -0.64
CA GLU A 168 0.72 -8.23 -0.89
C GLU A 168 0.72 -8.80 -2.31
N ARG A 169 0.55 -10.11 -2.44
CA ARG A 169 0.39 -10.76 -3.74
C ARG A 169 -1.08 -10.75 -4.12
N GLY A 170 -1.42 -10.01 -5.17
CA GLY A 170 -2.80 -9.89 -5.61
C GLY A 170 -2.92 -8.97 -6.81
N GLY A 171 -4.14 -8.82 -7.32
CA GLY A 171 -4.42 -7.97 -8.46
C GLY A 171 -4.29 -8.65 -9.83
N MET A 172 -4.39 -7.83 -10.88
CA MET A 172 -4.39 -8.28 -12.27
C MET A 172 -3.88 -7.17 -13.18
N ASP A 173 -3.01 -7.52 -14.11
CA ASP A 173 -2.60 -6.60 -15.18
C ASP A 173 -3.68 -6.58 -16.26
N VAL A 174 -4.16 -5.39 -16.61
CA VAL A 174 -5.12 -5.18 -17.70
C VAL A 174 -4.48 -4.33 -18.79
N ILE A 175 -4.69 -4.70 -20.04
CA ILE A 175 -4.29 -3.91 -21.21
C ILE A 175 -5.26 -2.75 -21.34
N VAL A 176 -4.74 -1.52 -21.41
CA VAL A 176 -5.54 -0.30 -21.49
C VAL A 176 -5.50 0.31 -22.89
N PRO A 177 -6.58 0.99 -23.33
CA PRO A 177 -6.64 1.64 -24.64
C PRO A 177 -5.91 3.00 -24.59
N TYR A 178 -4.58 2.96 -24.49
CA TYR A 178 -3.71 4.13 -24.49
C TYR A 178 -2.64 4.02 -25.58
N GLY A 179 -2.51 5.06 -26.42
CA GLY A 179 -1.55 5.05 -27.52
C GLY A 179 -1.73 3.84 -28.44
N GLU A 180 -0.66 3.07 -28.70
CA GLU A 180 -0.75 1.87 -29.54
C GLU A 180 -1.52 0.71 -28.86
N GLY A 181 -1.81 0.82 -27.56
CA GLY A 181 -2.59 -0.14 -26.80
C GLY A 181 -3.97 -0.40 -27.42
N GLU A 182 -4.62 0.62 -27.99
CA GLU A 182 -5.90 0.47 -28.69
C GLU A 182 -5.79 -0.46 -29.91
N SER A 183 -4.78 -0.27 -30.76
CA SER A 183 -4.54 -1.15 -31.92
C SER A 183 -4.14 -2.57 -31.52
N LEU A 184 -3.43 -2.72 -30.39
CA LEU A 184 -3.03 -4.02 -29.86
C LEU A 184 -4.23 -4.78 -29.33
N ILE A 185 -5.15 -4.09 -28.65
CA ILE A 185 -6.43 -4.64 -28.20
C ILE A 185 -7.24 -5.15 -29.40
N GLU A 186 -7.38 -4.35 -30.46
CA GLU A 186 -8.09 -4.76 -31.69
C GLU A 186 -7.46 -6.01 -32.32
N GLN A 187 -6.12 -6.07 -32.40
CA GLN A 187 -5.41 -7.23 -32.90
C GLN A 187 -5.63 -8.47 -32.04
N LEU A 188 -5.66 -8.34 -30.71
CA LEU A 188 -5.96 -9.44 -29.80
C LEU A 188 -7.39 -9.96 -29.99
N TYR A 189 -8.37 -9.07 -30.18
CA TYR A 189 -9.74 -9.45 -30.49
C TYR A 189 -9.90 -10.11 -31.86
N SER A 190 -9.06 -9.77 -32.83
CA SER A 190 -9.11 -10.36 -34.17
C SER A 190 -8.73 -11.84 -34.23
N GLY A 191 -8.19 -12.41 -33.14
CA GLY A 191 -7.75 -13.80 -33.07
C GLY A 191 -6.47 -14.03 -33.89
N PRO A 192 -5.32 -13.47 -33.46
CA PRO A 192 -4.09 -13.54 -34.23
C PRO A 192 -3.50 -14.97 -34.20
N ASP A 193 -2.73 -15.31 -35.23
CA ASP A 193 -2.08 -16.63 -35.34
C ASP A 193 -1.17 -16.90 -34.12
N LEU A 194 -1.11 -18.17 -33.70
CA LEU A 194 -0.32 -18.65 -32.55
C LEU A 194 1.16 -18.23 -32.65
N ALA A 195 1.69 -18.11 -33.88
CA ALA A 195 3.06 -17.67 -34.13
C ALA A 195 3.30 -16.18 -33.80
N GLN A 196 2.27 -15.33 -33.90
CA GLN A 196 2.38 -13.88 -33.67
C GLN A 196 2.03 -13.49 -32.22
N MET A 197 1.30 -14.36 -31.51
CA MET A 197 0.82 -14.12 -30.15
C MET A 197 1.92 -13.67 -29.15
N PRO A 198 3.11 -14.30 -29.09
CA PRO A 198 4.13 -13.89 -28.13
C PRO A 198 4.67 -12.48 -28.38
N LYS A 199 4.75 -12.07 -29.66
CA LYS A 199 5.20 -10.73 -30.04
C LYS A 199 4.16 -9.68 -29.66
N LEU A 200 2.89 -9.95 -29.94
CA LEU A 200 1.75 -9.11 -29.58
C LEU A 200 1.65 -8.90 -28.07
N LEU A 201 1.69 -9.98 -27.28
CA LEU A 201 1.65 -9.89 -25.82
C LEU A 201 2.84 -9.10 -25.26
N ARG A 202 4.04 -9.28 -25.83
CA ARG A 202 5.22 -8.52 -25.41
C ARG A 202 5.11 -7.02 -25.72
N GLN A 203 4.43 -6.66 -26.81
CA GLN A 203 4.14 -5.25 -27.12
C GLN A 203 3.06 -4.70 -26.17
N ALA A 204 2.01 -5.47 -25.90
CA ALA A 204 0.91 -5.11 -25.03
C ALA A 204 1.34 -4.86 -23.57
N GLN A 205 2.39 -5.54 -23.08
CA GLN A 205 2.93 -5.32 -21.73
C GLN A 205 3.27 -3.85 -21.42
N ARG A 206 3.63 -3.04 -22.42
CA ARG A 206 3.93 -1.60 -22.24
C ARG A 206 2.68 -0.75 -21.98
N TYR A 207 1.52 -1.32 -22.30
CA TYR A 207 0.20 -0.71 -22.18
C TYR A 207 -0.64 -1.46 -21.14
N CYS A 208 0.02 -2.15 -20.21
CA CYS A 208 -0.65 -2.76 -19.07
C CYS A 208 -0.66 -1.82 -17.87
N VAL A 209 -1.78 -1.78 -17.17
CA VAL A 209 -1.91 -1.16 -15.84
C VAL A 209 -2.22 -2.27 -14.84
N HIS A 210 -1.47 -2.30 -13.74
CA HIS A 210 -1.73 -3.21 -12.65
C HIS A 210 -2.93 -2.71 -11.84
N LEU A 211 -3.95 -3.56 -11.69
CA LEU A 211 -5.11 -3.30 -10.82
C LEU A 211 -4.94 -4.06 -9.52
N PHE A 212 -5.04 -3.37 -8.39
CA PHE A 212 -5.12 -4.04 -7.10
C PHE A 212 -6.45 -4.79 -6.95
N ASP A 213 -6.53 -5.77 -6.04
CA ASP A 213 -7.74 -6.62 -5.94
C ASP A 213 -9.04 -5.85 -5.72
N GLY A 214 -9.01 -4.81 -4.89
CA GLY A 214 -10.18 -3.95 -4.66
C GLY A 214 -10.61 -3.13 -5.88
N GLU A 215 -9.73 -2.94 -6.86
CA GLU A 215 -10.03 -2.29 -8.14
C GLU A 215 -10.51 -3.33 -9.16
N ARG A 216 -9.80 -4.44 -9.26
CA ARG A 216 -10.13 -5.59 -10.11
C ARG A 216 -11.54 -6.10 -9.83
N ILE A 217 -11.89 -6.34 -8.56
CA ILE A 217 -13.23 -6.83 -8.17
C ILE A 217 -14.30 -5.84 -8.64
N ARG A 218 -14.15 -4.55 -8.31
CA ARG A 218 -15.11 -3.51 -8.66
C ARG A 218 -15.27 -3.36 -10.17
N LEU A 219 -14.19 -3.36 -10.92
CA LEU A 219 -14.22 -3.22 -12.38
C LEU A 219 -14.80 -4.47 -13.05
N THR A 220 -14.57 -5.66 -12.49
CA THR A 220 -15.21 -6.90 -12.95
C THR A 220 -16.72 -6.87 -12.70
N GLU A 221 -17.17 -6.42 -11.53
CA GLU A 221 -18.59 -6.24 -11.20
C GLU A 221 -19.30 -5.23 -12.14
N LEU A 222 -18.58 -4.21 -12.59
CA LEU A 222 -19.07 -3.21 -13.55
C LEU A 222 -19.00 -3.68 -15.02
N GLY A 223 -18.50 -4.89 -15.28
CA GLY A 223 -18.30 -5.40 -16.65
C GLY A 223 -17.24 -4.61 -17.45
N ALA A 224 -16.31 -3.95 -16.75
CA ALA A 224 -15.28 -3.11 -17.36
C ALA A 224 -14.03 -3.90 -17.79
N ILE A 225 -13.87 -5.14 -17.33
CA ILE A 225 -12.73 -6.00 -17.67
C ILE A 225 -13.25 -7.15 -18.54
N ASP A 226 -12.67 -7.28 -19.73
CA ASP A 226 -12.90 -8.42 -20.60
C ASP A 226 -11.72 -9.40 -20.51
N LEU A 227 -12.02 -10.67 -20.27
CA LEU A 227 -11.03 -11.74 -20.09
C LEU A 227 -10.96 -12.59 -21.36
N LEU A 228 -9.90 -12.39 -22.14
CA LEU A 228 -9.58 -13.18 -23.32
C LEU A 228 -8.99 -14.53 -22.89
N LYS A 229 -9.86 -15.45 -22.45
CA LYS A 229 -9.48 -16.73 -21.81
C LYS A 229 -8.53 -17.59 -22.65
N GLU A 230 -8.67 -17.58 -23.97
CA GLU A 230 -7.82 -18.37 -24.87
C GLU A 230 -6.38 -17.85 -24.92
N ILE A 231 -6.20 -16.56 -24.66
CA ILE A 231 -4.91 -15.86 -24.74
C ILE A 231 -4.32 -15.65 -23.33
N GLY A 232 -5.16 -15.66 -22.30
CA GLY A 232 -4.77 -15.36 -20.92
C GLY A 232 -4.52 -13.87 -20.69
N ALA A 233 -5.18 -13.00 -21.46
CA ALA A 233 -5.06 -11.54 -21.34
C ALA A 233 -6.36 -10.91 -20.81
N ALA A 234 -6.23 -9.82 -20.07
CA ALA A 234 -7.36 -9.01 -19.62
C ALA A 234 -7.29 -7.64 -20.30
N VAL A 235 -8.42 -7.14 -20.79
CA VAL A 235 -8.55 -5.86 -21.48
C VAL A 235 -9.52 -4.97 -20.73
N LEU A 236 -9.14 -3.70 -20.53
CA LEU A 236 -10.00 -2.69 -19.93
C LEU A 236 -10.88 -2.04 -21.01
N ASN A 237 -12.17 -1.95 -20.73
CA ASN A 237 -13.12 -1.21 -21.56
C ASN A 237 -12.74 0.29 -21.59
N LYS A 238 -12.70 0.87 -22.79
CA LYS A 238 -12.38 2.29 -23.02
C LYS A 238 -13.23 3.26 -22.22
N ASP A 239 -14.48 2.93 -21.92
CA ASP A 239 -15.38 3.77 -21.14
C ASP A 239 -14.88 3.96 -19.68
N PHE A 240 -13.93 3.13 -19.24
CA PHE A 240 -13.31 3.16 -17.91
C PHE A 240 -11.85 3.64 -17.98
N TYR A 241 -11.42 4.23 -19.09
CA TYR A 241 -10.09 4.80 -19.25
C TYR A 241 -10.15 6.29 -19.61
N SER A 242 -9.22 7.05 -19.06
CA SER A 242 -9.02 8.48 -19.31
C SER A 242 -7.60 8.72 -19.78
N PRO A 243 -7.40 9.48 -20.87
CA PRO A 243 -6.05 9.89 -21.27
C PRO A 243 -5.31 10.68 -20.19
N GLU A 244 -6.04 11.44 -19.35
CA GLU A 244 -5.48 12.30 -18.31
C GLU A 244 -5.33 11.60 -16.96
N LEU A 245 -6.30 10.78 -16.57
CA LEU A 245 -6.39 10.18 -15.22
C LEU A 245 -6.06 8.68 -15.19
N GLY A 246 -6.00 8.01 -16.35
CA GLY A 246 -5.84 6.56 -16.44
C GLY A 246 -7.13 5.80 -16.14
N VAL A 247 -7.02 4.70 -15.39
CA VAL A 247 -8.15 3.81 -15.07
C VAL A 247 -9.15 4.49 -14.13
N ARG A 248 -10.44 4.44 -14.45
CA ARG A 248 -11.53 5.02 -13.67
C ARG A 248 -12.43 3.94 -13.06
N MET A 249 -12.95 4.21 -11.87
CA MET A 249 -13.85 3.30 -11.12
C MET A 249 -15.35 3.56 -11.37
N HIS A 250 -15.64 4.44 -12.32
CA HIS A 250 -16.97 4.77 -12.81
C HIS A 250 -16.89 4.94 -14.33
N ARG A 251 -18.01 4.68 -15.01
CA ARG A 251 -18.10 4.90 -16.44
C ARG A 251 -17.87 6.39 -16.73
N GLY A 252 -17.04 6.71 -17.71
CA GLY A 252 -16.94 8.07 -18.22
C GLY A 252 -18.30 8.53 -18.75
N GLU A 253 -18.61 9.80 -18.57
CA GLU A 253 -19.73 10.40 -19.30
C GLU A 253 -19.44 10.25 -20.80
N MET A 254 -20.37 9.64 -21.55
CA MET A 254 -20.28 9.62 -23.00
C MET A 254 -20.24 11.07 -23.49
N GLU A 255 -19.14 11.49 -24.12
CA GLU A 255 -19.22 12.60 -25.07
C GLU A 255 -20.28 12.20 -26.09
N THR A 256 -21.44 12.84 -26.00
CA THR A 256 -22.52 12.68 -26.96
C THR A 256 -22.04 13.35 -28.23
N LEU A 257 -21.44 12.57 -29.13
CA LEU A 257 -21.16 12.97 -30.51
C LEU A 257 -22.46 12.98 -31.34
N LEU A 258 -23.49 13.65 -30.85
CA LEU A 258 -24.71 13.93 -31.59
C LEU A 258 -25.01 15.43 -31.56
N ALA A 259 -24.52 16.06 -32.64
CA ALA A 259 -25.01 17.20 -33.42
C ALA A 259 -25.45 18.48 -32.71
#